data_AF-A0A0A2M4C4-F1
#
_entry.id   AF-A0A0A2M4C4-F1
#
_cell.length_a   1.000
_cell.length_b   1.000
_cell.length_c   1.000
_cell.angle_alpha   90.00
_cell.angle_beta   90.00
_cell.angle_gamma   90.00
#
_symmetry.space_group_name_H-M   'P 1'
#
loop_
_entity.id
_entity.type
_entity.pdbx_description
1 polymer ?
#
loop_
_entity_poly.entity_id
_entity_poly.type
_entity_poly.pdbx_seq_one_letter_code
_entity_poly.pdbx_strand_id
1 'polypeptide(L)'
;MRKKSIALIILSSLLGGCLISHGQNLEKDSLKIQKYINKKFSTPIVFRITEKAKVDQIDAYITKKIALKAKKEADEKAKYDAAIGRRYMLGDKSTIPAIVEILESKNKDSIDNLFVEMDRGYKEIRTSFQLDQPVKNAVFNLITNEELEHLVVQYLGYNNIEGHTALFEDRLLSGKSTDNERLFYWLGNEAKSEKAIDYVIKLSQNSNASPELHWIREGISGYMEKGSENSKKKILNLAYDYIDKNPIKREDFKKPSEENFYSAYVLKLVLAQIIVENGDGERAKKIISSLEQLIHNEPGDEDTKRVLLKGIDLFKLRYKTDPEKVEAIKPFLSDSELYFEALETIKKDKFLFENETIKNLVLSNFEKLGFQDDYYSQKLIDFYKGLEKAYFYNLADKNIQSEPLKIRLKKEFDIDNKTFEEINNDLHMIGIIDRPISQEQIEIYKQKEFANDDLNSIHTCLDIAKISLAFDVEASTIPVDYDVLLADFASISNHKISGIKSYLQFKWNEDENKGYYQFLVHYKNNCYVMIPEDSGDWYDMETFNKLLDLIVEDTGIKENFYSVYTGDQTAFYLFGEKEKINLLKEKYNLEANDEEGLNFDENEE
;
A
#
# COMPACT_ATOMS: atom_id res chain seq x y z
N MET A 1 -6.36 2.64 11.20
CA MET A 1 -7.17 3.39 10.20
C MET A 1 -6.41 3.28 8.87
N ARG A 2 -7.09 2.96 7.75
CA ARG A 2 -6.57 2.52 6.42
C ARG A 2 -6.27 1.01 6.28
N LYS A 3 -7.29 0.24 5.88
CA LYS A 3 -7.20 -1.10 5.24
C LYS A 3 -7.89 -1.11 3.88
N LYS A 4 -7.82 0.00 3.12
CA LYS A 4 -8.47 0.12 1.80
C LYS A 4 -7.52 0.12 0.60
N SER A 5 -6.20 -0.09 0.77
CA SER A 5 -5.26 0.17 -0.34
C SER A 5 -4.53 -1.04 -0.92
N ILE A 6 -4.60 -2.25 -0.33
CA ILE A 6 -3.79 -3.37 -0.83
C ILE A 6 -4.38 -3.99 -2.11
N ALA A 7 -5.70 -4.02 -2.26
CA ALA A 7 -6.34 -4.59 -3.46
C ALA A 7 -6.31 -3.67 -4.70
N LEU A 8 -5.98 -2.38 -4.55
CA LEU A 8 -5.94 -1.41 -5.65
C LEU A 8 -4.53 -1.25 -6.24
N ILE A 9 -3.49 -1.57 -5.46
CA ILE A 9 -2.08 -1.51 -5.89
C ILE A 9 -1.74 -2.66 -6.85
N ILE A 10 -2.38 -3.83 -6.68
CA ILE A 10 -2.14 -5.03 -7.49
C ILE A 10 -2.64 -4.88 -8.94
N LEU A 11 -3.59 -3.98 -9.21
CA LEU A 11 -4.16 -3.81 -10.56
C LEU A 11 -3.38 -2.80 -11.43
N SER A 12 -2.61 -1.89 -10.82
CA SER A 12 -1.80 -0.89 -11.53
C SER A 12 -0.45 -1.43 -12.02
N SER A 13 0.07 -2.50 -11.42
CA SER A 13 1.31 -3.17 -11.83
C SER A 13 1.12 -4.12 -13.02
N LEU A 14 -0.10 -4.60 -13.27
CA LEU A 14 -0.40 -5.58 -14.34
C LEU A 14 -0.59 -4.98 -15.74
N LEU A 15 -0.71 -3.66 -15.89
CA LEU A 15 -1.06 -3.04 -17.19
C LEU A 15 -0.07 -1.96 -17.69
N GLY A 16 1.07 -1.78 -17.02
CA GLY A 16 2.12 -0.81 -17.41
C GLY A 16 3.49 -1.40 -17.76
N GLY A 17 3.68 -2.72 -17.65
CA GLY A 17 5.01 -3.37 -17.70
C GLY A 17 5.38 -4.12 -18.98
N CYS A 18 4.60 -3.99 -20.06
CA CYS A 18 5.00 -4.50 -21.38
C CYS A 18 5.44 -3.32 -22.25
N LEU A 19 6.66 -3.42 -22.81
CA LEU A 19 7.44 -2.40 -23.56
C LEU A 19 8.45 -1.69 -22.63
N ILE A 20 9.70 -2.15 -22.43
CA ILE A 20 10.76 -2.36 -23.42
C ILE A 20 11.86 -3.22 -22.77
N SER A 21 11.83 -4.55 -22.93
CA SER A 21 13.04 -5.38 -22.77
C SER A 21 13.80 -5.37 -24.10
N HIS A 22 14.50 -4.27 -24.40
CA HIS A 22 15.45 -4.29 -25.51
C HIS A 22 16.60 -5.22 -25.12
N GLY A 23 16.59 -6.43 -25.69
CA GLY A 23 17.62 -7.44 -25.53
C GLY A 23 19.00 -6.83 -25.72
N GLN A 24 19.73 -6.70 -24.61
CA GLN A 24 21.17 -6.45 -24.68
C GLN A 24 21.78 -7.67 -25.40
N ASN A 25 22.62 -7.43 -26.41
CA ASN A 25 23.31 -8.51 -27.12
C ASN A 25 24.42 -9.08 -26.21
N LEU A 26 23.99 -9.86 -25.22
CA LEU A 26 24.79 -10.36 -24.12
C LEU A 26 25.83 -11.38 -24.53
N GLU A 27 25.68 -12.02 -25.69
CA GLU A 27 26.78 -12.82 -26.23
C GLU A 27 28.02 -11.95 -26.47
N LYS A 28 27.91 -10.77 -27.07
CA LYS A 28 29.10 -9.92 -27.31
C LYS A 28 29.63 -9.21 -26.06
N ASP A 29 28.76 -8.84 -25.13
CA ASP A 29 29.12 -8.06 -23.93
C ASP A 29 29.49 -8.95 -22.73
N SER A 30 28.79 -10.07 -22.49
CA SER A 30 29.16 -11.07 -21.47
C SER A 30 30.44 -11.82 -21.87
N LEU A 31 30.64 -12.16 -23.15
CA LEU A 31 31.90 -12.76 -23.61
C LEU A 31 33.11 -11.86 -23.35
N LYS A 32 32.97 -10.53 -23.26
CA LYS A 32 34.10 -9.65 -22.92
C LYS A 32 34.48 -9.77 -21.45
N ILE A 33 33.51 -9.70 -20.55
CA ILE A 33 33.77 -9.76 -19.10
C ILE A 33 34.13 -11.17 -18.65
N GLN A 34 33.46 -12.20 -19.18
CA GLN A 34 33.84 -13.60 -18.93
C GLN A 34 35.26 -13.92 -19.44
N LYS A 35 35.69 -13.31 -20.57
CA LYS A 35 37.09 -13.38 -21.03
C LYS A 35 38.08 -12.70 -20.07
N TYR A 36 37.67 -11.64 -19.37
CA TYR A 36 38.55 -10.98 -18.38
C TYR A 36 38.71 -11.78 -17.09
N ILE A 37 37.76 -12.66 -16.78
CA ILE A 37 37.69 -13.36 -15.49
C ILE A 37 38.17 -14.82 -15.60
N ASN A 38 38.37 -15.35 -16.82
CA ASN A 38 38.99 -16.66 -17.09
C ASN A 38 38.35 -17.84 -16.33
N LYS A 39 37.05 -17.80 -16.05
CA LYS A 39 36.32 -18.90 -15.39
C LYS A 39 34.90 -19.06 -15.95
N LYS A 40 34.48 -20.31 -16.15
CA LYS A 40 33.06 -20.68 -16.24
C LYS A 40 32.53 -20.73 -14.81
N PHE A 41 31.42 -20.06 -14.54
CA PHE A 41 30.80 -20.03 -13.23
C PHE A 41 29.46 -20.75 -13.27
N SER A 42 29.14 -21.47 -12.19
CA SER A 42 27.80 -21.91 -11.84
C SER A 42 27.18 -20.89 -10.88
N THR A 43 25.92 -20.50 -11.06
CA THR A 43 25.19 -19.61 -10.15
C THR A 43 24.80 -20.31 -8.84
N PRO A 44 24.58 -19.58 -7.72
CA PRO A 44 24.84 -18.14 -7.49
C PRO A 44 26.26 -17.86 -6.94
N ILE A 45 26.91 -16.78 -7.39
CA ILE A 45 28.28 -16.40 -6.96
C ILE A 45 28.46 -14.88 -6.90
N VAL A 46 29.15 -14.41 -5.85
CA VAL A 46 29.79 -13.09 -5.77
C VAL A 46 31.31 -13.25 -5.76
N PHE A 47 32.04 -12.42 -6.49
CA PHE A 47 33.50 -12.37 -6.36
C PHE A 47 34.08 -10.96 -6.46
N ARG A 48 35.12 -10.73 -5.66
CA ARG A 48 35.91 -9.50 -5.59
C ARG A 48 37.12 -9.57 -6.53
N ILE A 49 37.30 -8.54 -7.36
CA ILE A 49 38.43 -8.34 -8.26
C ILE A 49 39.25 -7.16 -7.72
N THR A 50 40.51 -7.42 -7.39
CA THR A 50 41.46 -6.43 -6.84
C THR A 50 42.61 -6.11 -7.80
N GLU A 51 42.73 -6.85 -8.91
CA GLU A 51 43.79 -6.64 -9.90
C GLU A 51 43.53 -5.35 -10.68
N LYS A 52 44.37 -4.33 -10.46
CA LYS A 52 44.20 -2.97 -11.02
C LYS A 52 43.86 -2.95 -12.52
N ALA A 53 44.55 -3.72 -13.35
CA ALA A 53 44.30 -3.75 -14.79
C ALA A 53 42.89 -4.24 -15.15
N LYS A 54 42.35 -5.20 -14.39
CA LYS A 54 40.98 -5.70 -14.58
C LYS A 54 39.93 -4.75 -14.00
N VAL A 55 40.22 -4.17 -12.83
CA VAL A 55 39.38 -3.14 -12.20
C VAL A 55 39.21 -1.95 -13.13
N ASP A 56 40.32 -1.40 -13.66
CA ASP A 56 40.30 -0.25 -14.57
C ASP A 56 39.51 -0.57 -15.86
N GLN A 57 39.58 -1.81 -16.37
CA GLN A 57 38.79 -2.26 -17.52
C GLN A 57 37.29 -2.36 -17.24
N ILE A 58 36.91 -2.91 -16.09
CA ILE A 58 35.51 -3.05 -15.68
C ILE A 58 34.91 -1.67 -15.36
N ASP A 59 35.63 -0.79 -14.66
CA ASP A 59 35.18 0.59 -14.39
C ASP A 59 34.95 1.37 -15.69
N ALA A 60 35.86 1.27 -16.66
CA ALA A 60 35.69 1.90 -17.97
C ALA A 60 34.45 1.37 -18.69
N TYR A 61 34.16 0.07 -18.57
CA TYR A 61 32.95 -0.54 -19.13
C TYR A 61 31.68 -0.04 -18.42
N ILE A 62 31.63 -0.10 -17.08
CA ILE A 62 30.50 0.40 -16.27
C ILE A 62 30.24 1.87 -16.61
N THR A 63 31.27 2.71 -16.58
CA THR A 63 31.17 4.14 -16.87
C THR A 63 30.60 4.40 -18.26
N LYS A 64 31.07 3.67 -19.28
CA LYS A 64 30.53 3.78 -20.65
C LYS A 64 29.05 3.39 -20.72
N LYS A 65 28.64 2.33 -20.01
CA LYS A 65 27.27 1.84 -20.03
C LYS A 65 26.31 2.75 -19.27
N ILE A 66 26.72 3.26 -18.10
CA ILE A 66 25.99 4.30 -17.37
C ILE A 66 25.78 5.53 -18.26
N ALA A 67 26.82 6.00 -18.95
CA ALA A 67 26.69 7.15 -19.85
C ALA A 67 25.73 6.91 -21.03
N LEU A 68 25.67 5.68 -21.56
CA LEU A 68 24.71 5.30 -22.60
C LEU A 68 23.27 5.22 -22.06
N LYS A 69 23.07 4.62 -20.87
CA LYS A 69 21.77 4.57 -20.18
C LYS A 69 21.26 5.99 -19.91
N ALA A 70 22.08 6.83 -19.27
CA ALA A 70 21.76 8.22 -18.98
C ALA A 70 21.46 9.04 -20.24
N LYS A 71 22.19 8.83 -21.34
CA LYS A 71 21.88 9.50 -22.62
C LYS A 71 20.50 9.07 -23.15
N LYS A 72 20.20 7.78 -23.12
CA LYS A 72 18.90 7.26 -23.59
C LYS A 72 17.75 7.80 -22.74
N GLU A 73 17.91 7.77 -21.42
CA GLU A 73 16.94 8.34 -20.47
C GLU A 73 16.78 9.84 -20.68
N ALA A 74 17.87 10.58 -20.94
CA ALA A 74 17.80 12.00 -21.28
C ALA A 74 17.10 12.25 -22.62
N ASP A 75 17.33 11.42 -23.64
CA ASP A 75 16.65 11.52 -24.95
C ASP A 75 15.15 11.21 -24.81
N GLU A 76 14.77 10.21 -24.01
CA GLU A 76 13.37 9.86 -23.71
C GLU A 76 12.70 10.96 -22.88
N LYS A 77 13.38 11.45 -21.84
CA LYS A 77 12.92 12.59 -21.03
C LYS A 77 12.78 13.84 -21.89
N ALA A 78 13.71 14.12 -22.80
CA ALA A 78 13.61 15.26 -23.70
C ALA A 78 12.41 15.14 -24.65
N LYS A 79 12.09 13.94 -25.14
CA LYS A 79 10.86 13.71 -25.92
C LYS A 79 9.61 13.95 -25.09
N TYR A 80 9.59 13.42 -23.86
CA TYR A 80 8.47 13.60 -22.92
C TYR A 80 8.30 15.08 -22.53
N ASP A 81 9.38 15.77 -22.18
CA ASP A 81 9.38 17.20 -21.81
C ASP A 81 9.10 18.12 -23.01
N ALA A 82 9.35 17.67 -24.25
CA ALA A 82 8.99 18.39 -25.47
C ALA A 82 7.52 18.22 -25.87
N ALA A 83 6.83 17.23 -25.30
CA ALA A 83 5.43 16.96 -25.58
C ALA A 83 4.55 18.16 -25.19
N ILE A 84 3.54 18.45 -25.99
CA ILE A 84 2.79 19.72 -25.90
C ILE A 84 2.05 19.81 -24.55
N GLY A 85 1.42 18.72 -24.12
CA GLY A 85 0.76 18.64 -22.82
C GLY A 85 1.75 18.81 -21.68
N ARG A 86 2.94 18.20 -21.76
CA ARG A 86 3.96 18.32 -20.70
C ARG A 86 4.53 19.73 -20.60
N ARG A 87 4.83 20.38 -21.73
CA ARG A 87 5.26 21.79 -21.77
C ARG A 87 4.23 22.71 -21.12
N TYR A 88 2.95 22.49 -21.43
CA TYR A 88 1.85 23.19 -20.78
C TYR A 88 1.84 22.99 -19.25
N MET A 89 2.00 21.74 -18.79
CA MET A 89 2.08 21.42 -17.35
C MET A 89 3.28 22.09 -16.66
N LEU A 90 4.35 22.36 -17.39
CA LEU A 90 5.53 23.11 -16.93
C LEU A 90 5.39 24.64 -17.04
N GLY A 91 4.21 25.14 -17.43
CA GLY A 91 3.88 26.57 -17.47
C GLY A 91 4.06 27.25 -18.83
N ASP A 92 4.40 26.51 -19.89
CA ASP A 92 4.52 27.07 -21.24
C ASP A 92 3.15 27.33 -21.87
N LYS A 93 2.63 28.54 -21.67
CA LYS A 93 1.33 28.98 -22.19
C LYS A 93 1.28 29.13 -23.73
N SER A 94 2.43 29.10 -24.42
CA SER A 94 2.45 29.17 -25.90
C SER A 94 1.84 27.93 -26.57
N THR A 95 1.72 26.84 -25.81
CA THR A 95 1.13 25.56 -26.25
C THR A 95 -0.40 25.57 -26.28
N ILE A 96 -1.06 26.54 -25.60
CA ILE A 96 -2.52 26.58 -25.44
C ILE A 96 -3.27 26.48 -26.77
N PRO A 97 -2.92 27.22 -27.85
CA PRO A 97 -3.63 27.11 -29.12
C PRO A 97 -3.59 25.70 -29.71
N ALA A 98 -2.44 25.02 -29.65
CA ALA A 98 -2.28 23.65 -30.16
C ALA A 98 -3.05 22.63 -29.29
N ILE A 99 -3.06 22.82 -27.97
CA ILE A 99 -3.87 22.01 -27.06
C ILE A 99 -5.35 22.14 -27.38
N VAL A 100 -5.83 23.38 -27.55
CA VAL A 100 -7.22 23.65 -27.93
C VAL A 100 -7.54 23.02 -29.28
N GLU A 101 -6.65 23.13 -30.28
CA GLU A 101 -6.83 22.48 -31.58
C GLU A 101 -6.95 20.95 -31.48
N ILE A 102 -6.11 20.30 -30.67
CA ILE A 102 -6.19 18.85 -30.41
C ILE A 102 -7.53 18.50 -29.77
N LEU A 103 -7.96 19.24 -28.74
CA LEU A 103 -9.23 19.01 -28.07
C LEU A 103 -10.42 19.22 -29.01
N GLU A 104 -10.40 20.27 -29.83
CA GLU A 104 -11.46 20.59 -30.80
C GLU A 104 -11.53 19.61 -31.97
N SER A 105 -10.43 18.93 -32.29
CA SER A 105 -10.39 17.87 -33.31
C SER A 105 -11.31 16.69 -32.99
N LYS A 106 -11.63 16.49 -31.70
CA LYS A 106 -12.37 15.33 -31.17
C LYS A 106 -11.75 13.97 -31.54
N ASN A 107 -10.49 13.93 -31.96
CA ASN A 107 -9.77 12.69 -32.24
C ASN A 107 -9.40 12.01 -30.92
N LYS A 108 -9.99 10.82 -30.68
CA LYS A 108 -9.82 10.07 -29.42
C LYS A 108 -8.36 9.82 -29.08
N ASP A 109 -7.56 9.29 -30.01
CA ASP A 109 -6.17 8.92 -29.75
C ASP A 109 -5.30 10.14 -29.43
N SER A 110 -5.52 11.25 -30.14
CA SER A 110 -4.78 12.50 -29.90
C SER A 110 -5.13 13.12 -28.55
N ILE A 111 -6.41 13.07 -28.16
CA ILE A 111 -6.88 13.58 -26.87
C ILE A 111 -6.43 12.67 -25.72
N ASP A 112 -6.46 11.36 -25.92
CA ASP A 112 -5.99 10.39 -24.92
C ASP A 112 -4.49 10.58 -24.66
N ASN A 113 -3.67 10.67 -25.71
CA ASN A 113 -2.25 11.00 -25.61
C ASN A 113 -2.02 12.36 -24.92
N LEU A 114 -2.78 13.39 -25.28
CA LEU A 114 -2.69 14.70 -24.64
C LEU A 114 -3.03 14.62 -23.14
N PHE A 115 -4.06 13.88 -22.74
CA PHE A 115 -4.38 13.69 -21.33
C PHE A 115 -3.31 12.90 -20.58
N VAL A 116 -2.69 11.90 -21.21
CA VAL A 116 -1.51 11.21 -20.66
C VAL A 116 -0.35 12.19 -20.46
N GLU A 117 -0.04 13.05 -21.45
CA GLU A 117 0.98 14.09 -21.35
C GLU A 117 0.66 15.13 -20.25
N MET A 118 -0.62 15.46 -20.09
CA MET A 118 -1.16 16.36 -19.06
C MET A 118 -1.43 15.64 -17.73
N ASP A 119 -0.77 14.51 -17.51
CA ASP A 119 -0.72 13.75 -16.26
C ASP A 119 -2.03 13.08 -15.84
N ARG A 120 -2.64 12.29 -16.72
CA ARG A 120 -3.64 11.28 -16.34
C ARG A 120 -3.03 10.09 -15.57
N GLY A 121 -1.77 10.17 -15.13
CA GLY A 121 -1.07 9.08 -14.45
C GLY A 121 -1.69 8.79 -13.09
N TYR A 122 -2.03 7.52 -12.83
CA TYR A 122 -2.69 7.02 -11.62
C TYR A 122 -1.81 7.04 -10.35
N LYS A 123 -0.92 8.02 -10.17
CA LYS A 123 -0.02 8.05 -9.00
C LYS A 123 -0.65 8.77 -7.80
N GLU A 124 -1.23 9.96 -7.96
CA GLU A 124 -1.94 10.68 -6.87
C GLU A 124 -3.05 11.61 -7.36
N ILE A 125 -4.16 11.72 -6.61
CA ILE A 125 -5.21 12.73 -6.86
C ILE A 125 -4.62 14.11 -6.52
N ARG A 126 -4.41 14.95 -7.54
CA ARG A 126 -3.90 16.31 -7.36
C ARG A 126 -4.97 17.20 -6.71
N THR A 127 -4.64 17.85 -5.59
CA THR A 127 -5.57 18.71 -4.85
C THR A 127 -5.60 20.18 -5.33
N SER A 128 -4.72 20.57 -6.27
CA SER A 128 -4.51 21.98 -6.66
C SER A 128 -4.28 22.23 -8.16
N PHE A 129 -4.66 21.30 -9.04
CA PHE A 129 -4.40 21.46 -10.47
C PHE A 129 -5.43 22.38 -11.16
N GLN A 130 -4.94 23.47 -11.76
CA GLN A 130 -5.76 24.46 -12.48
C GLN A 130 -5.40 24.52 -13.95
N LEU A 131 -6.42 24.45 -14.81
CA LEU A 131 -6.29 24.66 -16.24
C LEU A 131 -6.53 26.12 -16.60
N ASP A 132 -5.77 26.66 -17.56
CA ASP A 132 -6.10 27.94 -18.17
C ASP A 132 -7.47 27.88 -18.83
N GLN A 133 -8.21 28.99 -18.75
CA GLN A 133 -9.60 29.05 -19.19
C GLN A 133 -9.85 28.52 -20.62
N PRO A 134 -9.01 28.78 -21.64
CA PRO A 134 -9.22 28.23 -22.98
C PRO A 134 -9.17 26.70 -23.01
N VAL A 135 -8.18 26.11 -22.35
CA VAL A 135 -8.00 24.66 -22.26
C VAL A 135 -9.14 24.05 -21.43
N LYS A 136 -9.46 24.65 -20.28
CA LYS A 136 -10.58 24.24 -19.43
C LYS A 136 -11.90 24.20 -20.20
N ASN A 137 -12.22 25.25 -20.93
CA ASN A 137 -13.44 25.33 -21.74
C ASN A 137 -13.45 24.25 -22.82
N ALA A 138 -12.33 24.04 -23.52
CA ALA A 138 -12.21 23.01 -24.55
C ALA A 138 -12.43 21.60 -23.96
N VAL A 139 -11.80 21.28 -22.83
CA VAL A 139 -12.01 20.01 -22.12
C VAL A 139 -13.46 19.86 -21.66
N PHE A 140 -14.06 20.89 -21.06
CA PHE A 140 -15.44 20.84 -20.55
C PHE A 140 -16.44 20.59 -21.68
N ASN A 141 -16.22 21.17 -22.87
CA ASN A 141 -17.09 20.96 -24.03
C ASN A 141 -17.08 19.52 -24.53
N LEU A 142 -15.99 18.76 -24.29
CA LEU A 142 -15.89 17.36 -24.69
C LEU A 142 -16.77 16.41 -23.86
N ILE A 143 -17.26 16.82 -22.69
CA ILE A 143 -18.11 15.95 -21.85
C ILE A 143 -19.42 15.55 -22.54
N THR A 144 -19.83 16.31 -23.57
CA THR A 144 -21.03 16.01 -24.36
C THR A 144 -20.78 15.07 -25.53
N ASN A 145 -19.51 14.70 -25.79
CA ASN A 145 -19.14 13.73 -26.82
C ASN A 145 -19.16 12.32 -26.22
N GLU A 146 -20.08 11.47 -26.69
CA GLU A 146 -20.29 10.11 -26.16
C GLU A 146 -19.02 9.24 -26.19
N GLU A 147 -18.19 9.35 -27.24
CA GLU A 147 -16.96 8.53 -27.36
C GLU A 147 -15.85 8.98 -26.40
N LEU A 148 -15.88 10.23 -25.97
CA LEU A 148 -14.86 10.87 -25.14
C LEU A 148 -15.32 11.11 -23.70
N GLU A 149 -16.63 11.01 -23.41
CA GLU A 149 -17.20 11.37 -22.12
C GLU A 149 -16.49 10.65 -20.97
N HIS A 150 -16.25 9.35 -21.10
CA HIS A 150 -15.52 8.58 -20.10
C HIS A 150 -14.09 9.09 -19.84
N LEU A 151 -13.33 9.43 -20.89
CA LEU A 151 -11.97 9.97 -20.78
C LEU A 151 -11.99 11.33 -20.07
N VAL A 152 -12.95 12.17 -20.43
CA VAL A 152 -13.10 13.53 -19.88
C VAL A 152 -13.53 13.48 -18.42
N VAL A 153 -14.53 12.67 -18.08
CA VAL A 153 -14.99 12.48 -16.70
C VAL A 153 -13.85 11.95 -15.83
N GLN A 154 -13.11 10.95 -16.31
CA GLN A 154 -11.96 10.42 -15.61
C GLN A 154 -10.88 11.48 -15.41
N TYR A 155 -10.48 12.20 -16.46
CA TYR A 155 -9.43 13.23 -16.38
C TYR A 155 -9.79 14.37 -15.43
N LEU A 156 -11.01 14.90 -15.55
CA LEU A 156 -11.49 16.02 -14.73
C LEU A 156 -11.64 15.65 -13.25
N GLY A 157 -12.22 14.49 -12.96
CA GLY A 157 -12.42 14.01 -11.60
C GLY A 157 -11.12 13.63 -10.91
N TYR A 158 -10.25 12.89 -11.60
CA TYR A 158 -8.96 12.45 -11.06
C TYR A 158 -8.04 13.63 -10.70
N ASN A 159 -8.02 14.65 -11.55
CA ASN A 159 -7.23 15.85 -11.32
C ASN A 159 -7.93 16.93 -10.48
N ASN A 160 -9.15 16.67 -10.00
CA ASN A 160 -9.94 17.60 -9.20
C ASN A 160 -10.05 19.01 -9.84
N ILE A 161 -10.30 19.07 -11.16
CA ILE A 161 -10.30 20.33 -11.91
C ILE A 161 -11.39 21.27 -11.37
N GLU A 162 -11.04 22.51 -11.08
CA GLU A 162 -11.99 23.49 -10.55
C GLU A 162 -13.27 23.57 -11.40
N GLY A 163 -14.44 23.41 -10.76
CA GLY A 163 -15.74 23.47 -11.44
C GLY A 163 -16.22 22.16 -12.05
N HIS A 164 -15.42 21.08 -12.01
CA HIS A 164 -15.86 19.76 -12.48
C HIS A 164 -17.12 19.27 -11.75
N THR A 165 -17.26 19.55 -10.44
CA THR A 165 -18.43 19.16 -9.62
C THR A 165 -19.74 19.69 -10.21
N ALA A 166 -19.79 20.98 -10.57
CA ALA A 166 -20.97 21.60 -11.15
C ALA A 166 -21.24 21.04 -12.56
N LEU A 167 -20.19 20.88 -13.37
CA LEU A 167 -20.29 20.27 -14.70
C LEU A 167 -20.85 18.83 -14.63
N PHE A 168 -20.36 18.05 -13.67
CA PHE A 168 -20.79 16.66 -13.46
C PHE A 168 -22.22 16.58 -12.95
N GLU A 169 -22.61 17.44 -12.00
CA GLU A 169 -24.00 17.54 -11.54
C GLU A 169 -24.92 17.90 -12.72
N ASP A 170 -24.61 18.92 -13.51
CA ASP A 170 -25.42 19.34 -14.65
C ASP A 170 -25.51 18.25 -15.73
N ARG A 171 -24.38 17.60 -16.04
CA ARG A 171 -24.33 16.51 -17.02
C ARG A 171 -25.14 15.30 -16.56
N LEU A 172 -25.01 14.90 -15.30
CA LEU A 172 -25.76 13.80 -14.70
C LEU A 172 -27.27 14.10 -14.72
N LEU A 173 -27.68 15.27 -14.23
CA LEU A 173 -29.08 15.67 -14.13
C LEU A 173 -29.75 15.89 -15.50
N SER A 174 -28.95 16.13 -16.55
CA SER A 174 -29.48 16.24 -17.92
C SER A 174 -30.10 14.94 -18.44
N GLY A 175 -29.73 13.79 -17.86
CA GLY A 175 -30.16 12.46 -18.33
C GLY A 175 -29.58 12.05 -19.69
N LYS A 176 -28.59 12.78 -20.20
CA LYS A 176 -27.95 12.55 -21.51
C LYS A 176 -26.54 11.96 -21.41
N SER A 177 -26.05 11.70 -20.21
CA SER A 177 -24.72 11.12 -20.01
C SER A 177 -24.72 9.64 -20.35
N THR A 178 -23.66 9.18 -21.01
CA THR A 178 -23.38 7.75 -21.21
C THR A 178 -22.53 7.15 -20.08
N ASP A 179 -22.16 7.95 -19.07
CA ASP A 179 -21.24 7.58 -17.98
C ASP A 179 -21.74 8.07 -16.60
N ASN A 180 -23.03 7.82 -16.34
CA ASN A 180 -23.72 8.31 -15.13
C ASN A 180 -23.07 7.81 -13.85
N GLU A 181 -22.57 6.58 -13.86
CA GLU A 181 -21.99 5.89 -12.72
C GLU A 181 -20.68 6.54 -12.27
N ARG A 182 -19.77 6.81 -13.21
CA ARG A 182 -18.49 7.48 -12.90
C ARG A 182 -18.70 8.94 -12.51
N LEU A 183 -19.65 9.63 -13.12
CA LEU A 183 -20.08 10.97 -12.68
C LEU A 183 -20.52 10.94 -11.21
N PHE A 184 -21.37 9.97 -10.85
CA PHE A 184 -21.84 9.82 -9.47
C PHE A 184 -20.71 9.45 -8.50
N TYR A 185 -19.76 8.60 -8.90
CA TYR A 185 -18.57 8.31 -8.12
C TYR A 185 -17.79 9.58 -7.74
N TRP A 186 -17.44 10.40 -8.73
CA TRP A 186 -16.67 11.62 -8.48
C TRP A 186 -17.45 12.64 -7.65
N LEU A 187 -18.75 12.77 -7.86
CA LEU A 187 -19.62 13.60 -7.02
C LEU A 187 -19.67 13.11 -5.57
N GLY A 188 -19.61 11.79 -5.35
CA GLY A 188 -19.53 11.16 -4.03
C GLY A 188 -18.22 11.41 -3.30
N ASN A 189 -17.11 11.60 -4.01
CA ASN A 189 -15.80 11.90 -3.39
C ASN A 189 -15.79 13.25 -2.66
N GLU A 190 -16.54 14.24 -3.16
CA GLU A 190 -16.78 15.51 -2.49
C GLU A 190 -18.03 15.51 -1.62
N ALA A 191 -19.02 14.66 -1.94
CA ALA A 191 -20.29 14.49 -1.25
C ALA A 191 -21.16 15.77 -1.10
N LYS A 192 -21.00 16.75 -2.00
CA LYS A 192 -21.72 18.04 -1.95
C LYS A 192 -23.03 18.08 -2.74
N SER A 193 -23.21 17.21 -3.73
CA SER A 193 -24.38 17.23 -4.61
C SER A 193 -25.51 16.35 -4.05
N GLU A 194 -26.50 16.94 -3.38
CA GLU A 194 -27.68 16.17 -2.94
C GLU A 194 -28.58 15.74 -4.12
N LYS A 195 -28.57 16.52 -5.22
CA LYS A 195 -29.38 16.24 -6.41
C LYS A 195 -28.89 14.99 -7.15
N ALA A 196 -27.60 14.72 -7.12
CA ALA A 196 -27.04 13.50 -7.70
C ALA A 196 -27.60 12.25 -7.01
N ILE A 197 -27.82 12.30 -5.69
CA ILE A 197 -28.47 11.23 -4.94
C ILE A 197 -29.91 11.04 -5.42
N ASP A 198 -30.68 12.12 -5.57
CA ASP A 198 -32.07 12.06 -6.05
C ASP A 198 -32.15 11.46 -7.47
N TYR A 199 -31.17 11.76 -8.33
CA TYR A 199 -31.06 11.18 -9.66
C TYR A 199 -30.79 9.68 -9.63
N VAL A 200 -29.83 9.21 -8.82
CA VAL A 200 -29.55 7.78 -8.66
C VAL A 200 -30.76 7.05 -8.04
N ILE A 201 -31.48 7.67 -7.11
CA ILE A 201 -32.75 7.14 -6.59
C ILE A 201 -33.74 6.92 -7.75
N LYS A 202 -33.93 7.92 -8.60
CA LYS A 202 -34.84 7.82 -9.75
C LYS A 202 -34.40 6.76 -10.76
N LEU A 203 -33.10 6.64 -11.03
CA LEU A 203 -32.56 5.60 -11.92
C LEU A 203 -32.83 4.20 -11.37
N SER A 204 -32.60 3.98 -10.07
CA SER A 204 -32.83 2.67 -9.44
C SER A 204 -34.30 2.22 -9.46
N GLN A 205 -35.25 3.15 -9.64
CA GLN A 205 -36.68 2.85 -9.76
C GLN A 205 -37.09 2.39 -11.17
N ASN A 206 -36.28 2.66 -12.20
CA ASN A 206 -36.54 2.29 -13.59
C ASN A 206 -35.72 1.04 -13.96
N SER A 207 -36.34 -0.13 -13.85
CA SER A 207 -35.74 -1.46 -13.69
C SER A 207 -34.97 -2.08 -14.88
N ASN A 208 -34.31 -1.31 -15.75
CA ASN A 208 -33.54 -1.82 -16.90
C ASN A 208 -32.07 -1.36 -16.97
N ALA A 209 -31.59 -0.58 -16.01
CA ALA A 209 -30.17 -0.22 -15.98
C ALA A 209 -29.36 -1.37 -15.38
N SER A 210 -28.39 -1.92 -16.14
CA SER A 210 -27.32 -2.79 -15.64
C SER A 210 -26.07 -1.92 -15.47
N PRO A 211 -25.80 -1.39 -14.27
CA PRO A 211 -24.73 -0.40 -14.10
C PRO A 211 -23.35 -1.06 -13.99
N GLU A 212 -22.31 -0.28 -14.26
CA GLU A 212 -20.98 -0.52 -13.67
C GLU A 212 -21.07 -0.26 -12.16
N LEU A 213 -21.54 -1.27 -11.42
CA LEU A 213 -22.02 -1.15 -10.03
C LEU A 213 -20.95 -0.74 -9.02
N HIS A 214 -19.67 -0.91 -9.35
CA HIS A 214 -18.58 -0.50 -8.49
C HIS A 214 -18.48 1.03 -8.33
N TRP A 215 -18.66 1.82 -9.39
CA TRP A 215 -18.62 3.29 -9.29
C TRP A 215 -19.77 3.83 -8.44
N ILE A 216 -20.97 3.28 -8.63
CA ILE A 216 -22.12 3.63 -7.79
C ILE A 216 -21.83 3.29 -6.31
N ARG A 217 -21.30 2.09 -6.04
CA ARG A 217 -20.92 1.66 -4.69
C ARG A 217 -19.96 2.63 -4.01
N GLU A 218 -18.89 3.00 -4.71
CA GLU A 218 -17.88 3.92 -4.16
C GLU A 218 -18.47 5.33 -3.97
N GLY A 219 -19.29 5.81 -4.91
CA GLY A 219 -20.01 7.09 -4.76
C GLY A 219 -20.92 7.11 -3.53
N ILE A 220 -21.72 6.05 -3.33
CA ILE A 220 -22.57 5.86 -2.15
C ILE A 220 -21.73 5.91 -0.87
N SER A 221 -20.58 5.22 -0.86
CA SER A 221 -19.67 5.19 0.29
C SER A 221 -19.11 6.58 0.60
N GLY A 222 -18.72 7.34 -0.42
CA GLY A 222 -18.24 8.72 -0.26
C GLY A 222 -19.30 9.64 0.35
N TYR A 223 -20.57 9.52 -0.08
CA TYR A 223 -21.68 10.26 0.54
C TYR A 223 -21.96 9.84 1.99
N MET A 224 -21.83 8.55 2.33
CA MET A 224 -22.00 8.09 3.71
C MET A 224 -20.90 8.60 4.63
N GLU A 225 -19.67 8.71 4.13
CA GLU A 225 -18.51 9.17 4.90
C GLU A 225 -18.49 10.70 5.07
N LYS A 226 -18.70 11.46 3.98
CA LYS A 226 -18.45 12.90 3.93
C LYS A 226 -19.71 13.75 3.76
N GLY A 227 -20.84 13.14 3.42
CA GLY A 227 -22.08 13.86 3.12
C GLY A 227 -22.74 14.49 4.35
N SER A 228 -23.68 15.41 4.08
CA SER A 228 -24.55 15.96 5.12
C SER A 228 -25.41 14.87 5.77
N GLU A 229 -25.94 15.13 6.97
CA GLU A 229 -26.91 14.21 7.61
C GLU A 229 -28.13 13.94 6.72
N ASN A 230 -28.53 14.92 5.90
CA ASN A 230 -29.61 14.74 4.93
C ASN A 230 -29.19 13.79 3.79
N SER A 231 -27.98 13.95 3.23
CA SER A 231 -27.43 13.04 2.22
C SER A 231 -27.37 11.60 2.74
N LYS A 232 -26.84 11.40 3.95
CA LYS A 232 -26.76 10.07 4.59
C LYS A 232 -28.15 9.45 4.75
N LYS A 233 -29.14 10.24 5.20
CA LYS A 233 -30.53 9.79 5.33
C LYS A 233 -31.15 9.39 3.99
N LYS A 234 -30.90 10.15 2.92
CA LYS A 234 -31.37 9.82 1.57
C LYS A 234 -30.74 8.52 1.05
N ILE A 235 -29.44 8.35 1.21
CA ILE A 235 -28.72 7.13 0.84
C ILE A 235 -29.23 5.93 1.62
N LEU A 236 -29.46 6.08 2.92
CA LEU A 236 -30.02 5.02 3.76
C LEU A 236 -31.42 4.60 3.31
N ASN A 237 -32.28 5.56 2.97
CA ASN A 237 -33.61 5.26 2.42
C ASN A 237 -33.51 4.57 1.06
N LEU A 238 -32.63 5.03 0.17
CA LEU A 238 -32.34 4.37 -1.11
C LEU A 238 -31.92 2.91 -0.90
N ALA A 239 -30.96 2.69 0.01
CA ALA A 239 -30.47 1.36 0.32
C ALA A 239 -31.62 0.46 0.78
N TYR A 240 -32.45 0.95 1.70
CA TYR A 240 -33.61 0.21 2.21
C TYR A 240 -34.61 -0.11 1.10
N ASP A 241 -35.04 0.87 0.32
CA ASP A 241 -36.00 0.69 -0.78
C ASP A 241 -35.48 -0.28 -1.83
N TYR A 242 -34.17 -0.21 -2.13
CA TYR A 242 -33.54 -1.12 -3.08
C TYR A 242 -33.51 -2.55 -2.57
N ILE A 243 -33.11 -2.77 -1.32
CA ILE A 243 -33.05 -4.11 -0.71
C ILE A 243 -34.45 -4.69 -0.47
N ASP A 244 -35.44 -3.87 -0.13
CA ASP A 244 -36.83 -4.33 0.03
C ASP A 244 -37.41 -4.83 -1.31
N LYS A 245 -37.13 -4.14 -2.41
CA LYS A 245 -37.53 -4.54 -3.77
C LYS A 245 -36.68 -5.67 -4.35
N ASN A 246 -35.40 -5.71 -3.98
CA ASN A 246 -34.43 -6.69 -4.44
C ASN A 246 -33.81 -7.41 -3.24
N PRO A 247 -34.58 -8.28 -2.55
CA PRO A 247 -34.08 -9.00 -1.39
C PRO A 247 -32.78 -9.72 -1.71
N ILE A 248 -31.91 -9.79 -0.71
CA ILE A 248 -30.69 -10.57 -0.78
C ILE A 248 -31.10 -12.03 -0.96
N LYS A 249 -30.45 -12.71 -1.89
CA LYS A 249 -30.69 -14.11 -2.22
C LYS A 249 -29.38 -14.87 -2.12
N ARG A 250 -29.50 -16.19 -2.09
CA ARG A 250 -28.34 -17.09 -1.98
C ARG A 250 -27.32 -16.87 -3.10
N GLU A 251 -27.77 -16.58 -4.31
CA GLU A 251 -26.89 -16.35 -5.45
C GLU A 251 -26.00 -15.13 -5.27
N ASP A 252 -26.37 -14.20 -4.38
CA ASP A 252 -25.59 -12.98 -4.11
C ASP A 252 -24.31 -13.25 -3.28
N PHE A 253 -24.14 -14.45 -2.72
CA PHE A 253 -22.95 -14.86 -1.94
C PHE A 253 -21.93 -15.70 -2.75
N LYS A 254 -22.27 -16.11 -3.97
CA LYS A 254 -21.37 -16.92 -4.80
C LYS A 254 -20.21 -16.05 -5.30
N LYS A 255 -18.97 -16.53 -5.12
CA LYS A 255 -17.77 -15.86 -5.61
C LYS A 255 -17.92 -15.59 -7.12
N PRO A 256 -17.74 -14.35 -7.59
CA PRO A 256 -17.74 -14.09 -9.03
C PRO A 256 -16.64 -14.92 -9.70
N SER A 257 -16.85 -15.32 -10.96
CA SER A 257 -15.71 -15.72 -11.80
C SER A 257 -14.71 -14.57 -11.86
N GLU A 258 -13.42 -14.86 -12.06
CA GLU A 258 -12.33 -13.86 -12.11
C GLU A 258 -12.64 -12.71 -13.08
N GLU A 259 -13.42 -12.98 -14.13
CA GLU A 259 -13.87 -11.99 -15.13
C GLU A 259 -14.92 -10.96 -14.63
N ASN A 260 -15.51 -11.13 -13.44
CA ASN A 260 -16.67 -10.34 -12.97
C ASN A 260 -16.60 -9.90 -11.49
N PHE A 261 -15.39 -9.58 -11.01
CA PHE A 261 -15.14 -9.18 -9.62
C PHE A 261 -15.95 -7.94 -9.16
N TYR A 262 -16.51 -7.16 -10.09
CA TYR A 262 -17.17 -5.86 -9.85
C TYR A 262 -18.70 -5.85 -10.02
N SER A 263 -19.34 -7.01 -9.98
CA SER A 263 -20.77 -7.21 -10.31
C SER A 263 -21.79 -6.82 -9.23
N ALA A 264 -23.08 -6.81 -9.60
CA ALA A 264 -24.26 -6.38 -8.84
C ALA A 264 -24.41 -6.98 -7.43
N TYR A 265 -23.85 -8.17 -7.24
CA TYR A 265 -23.85 -8.90 -5.99
C TYR A 265 -23.21 -8.09 -4.86
N VAL A 266 -22.12 -7.39 -5.17
CA VAL A 266 -21.41 -6.56 -4.19
C VAL A 266 -22.25 -5.35 -3.77
N LEU A 267 -23.07 -4.80 -4.67
CA LEU A 267 -23.90 -3.64 -4.33
C LEU A 267 -24.96 -4.00 -3.28
N LYS A 268 -25.68 -5.12 -3.43
CA LYS A 268 -26.69 -5.52 -2.43
C LYS A 268 -26.08 -5.71 -1.04
N LEU A 269 -24.94 -6.39 -0.96
CA LEU A 269 -24.25 -6.61 0.31
C LEU A 269 -23.75 -5.29 0.91
N VAL A 270 -23.27 -4.36 0.09
CA VAL A 270 -22.85 -3.03 0.57
C VAL A 270 -24.05 -2.21 1.05
N LEU A 271 -25.15 -2.19 0.31
CA LEU A 271 -26.38 -1.51 0.74
C LEU A 271 -26.94 -2.13 2.03
N ALA A 272 -26.90 -3.46 2.14
CA ALA A 272 -27.24 -4.16 3.37
C ALA A 272 -26.33 -3.74 4.54
N GLN A 273 -25.02 -3.67 4.31
CA GLN A 273 -24.06 -3.18 5.30
C GLN A 273 -24.39 -1.74 5.72
N ILE A 274 -24.67 -0.84 4.76
CA ILE A 274 -25.06 0.54 5.06
C ILE A 274 -26.31 0.60 5.95
N ILE A 275 -27.34 -0.20 5.65
CA ILE A 275 -28.55 -0.29 6.47
C ILE A 275 -28.22 -0.86 7.85
N VAL A 276 -27.38 -1.89 7.94
CA VAL A 276 -27.01 -2.52 9.22
C VAL A 276 -26.14 -1.61 10.08
N GLU A 277 -25.31 -0.75 9.48
CA GLU A 277 -24.41 0.13 10.21
C GLU A 277 -25.06 1.46 10.59
N ASN A 278 -25.97 1.99 9.76
CA ASN A 278 -26.50 3.35 9.86
C ASN A 278 -28.04 3.42 9.94
N GLY A 279 -28.72 2.29 9.75
CA GLY A 279 -30.18 2.22 9.74
C GLY A 279 -30.81 2.40 11.11
N ASP A 280 -32.12 2.67 11.11
CA ASP A 280 -32.90 2.52 12.32
C ASP A 280 -32.96 1.04 12.74
N GLY A 281 -33.15 0.80 14.04
CA GLY A 281 -33.06 -0.54 14.62
C GLY A 281 -34.06 -1.54 14.05
N GLU A 282 -35.19 -1.09 13.51
CA GLU A 282 -36.19 -2.00 12.93
C GLU A 282 -35.79 -2.43 11.51
N ARG A 283 -35.38 -1.48 10.66
CA ARG A 283 -34.92 -1.77 9.30
C ARG A 283 -33.69 -2.66 9.30
N ALA A 284 -32.72 -2.38 10.16
CA ALA A 284 -31.52 -3.19 10.28
C ALA A 284 -31.84 -4.60 10.78
N LYS A 285 -32.69 -4.76 11.81
CA LYS A 285 -33.13 -6.09 12.27
C LYS A 285 -33.76 -6.91 11.15
N LYS A 286 -34.62 -6.30 10.32
CA LYS A 286 -35.24 -6.98 9.16
C LYS A 286 -34.19 -7.52 8.19
N ILE A 287 -33.17 -6.73 7.85
CA ILE A 287 -32.08 -7.16 6.95
C ILE A 287 -31.25 -8.27 7.60
N ILE A 288 -30.90 -8.10 8.87
CA ILE A 288 -30.15 -9.10 9.65
C ILE A 288 -30.89 -10.44 9.64
N SER A 289 -32.17 -10.46 10.02
CA SER A 289 -32.95 -11.71 10.04
C SER A 289 -33.06 -12.38 8.66
N SER A 290 -33.10 -11.57 7.59
CA SER A 290 -33.09 -12.10 6.22
C SER A 290 -31.75 -12.76 5.88
N LEU A 291 -30.62 -12.13 6.25
CA LEU A 291 -29.28 -12.68 6.07
C LEU A 291 -29.09 -13.99 6.85
N GLU A 292 -29.54 -14.04 8.10
CA GLU A 292 -29.48 -15.25 8.93
C GLU A 292 -30.23 -16.42 8.31
N GLN A 293 -31.45 -16.17 7.84
CA GLN A 293 -32.24 -17.20 7.17
C GLN A 293 -31.56 -17.72 5.91
N LEU A 294 -30.89 -16.85 5.15
CA LEU A 294 -30.15 -17.26 3.95
C LEU A 294 -28.98 -18.16 4.30
N ILE A 295 -28.18 -17.79 5.32
CA ILE A 295 -27.02 -18.56 5.75
C ILE A 295 -27.44 -19.92 6.33
N HIS A 296 -28.50 -19.96 7.14
CA HIS A 296 -29.03 -21.22 7.69
C HIS A 296 -29.48 -22.20 6.59
N ASN A 297 -30.04 -21.67 5.50
CA ASN A 297 -30.57 -22.48 4.40
C ASN A 297 -29.51 -22.80 3.32
N GLU A 298 -28.26 -22.37 3.48
CA GLU A 298 -27.20 -22.63 2.53
C GLU A 298 -26.65 -24.06 2.71
N PRO A 299 -26.49 -24.87 1.65
CA PRO A 299 -25.59 -26.01 1.66
C PRO A 299 -24.17 -25.48 1.46
N GLY A 300 -23.35 -25.62 2.49
CA GLY A 300 -21.98 -25.12 2.57
C GLY A 300 -21.32 -25.73 3.80
N ASP A 301 -20.02 -25.52 3.91
CA ASP A 301 -19.25 -25.94 5.06
C ASP A 301 -19.83 -25.29 6.35
N GLU A 302 -20.06 -26.12 7.37
CA GLU A 302 -20.70 -25.69 8.63
C GLU A 302 -19.84 -24.68 9.39
N ASP A 303 -18.51 -24.74 9.24
CA ASP A 303 -17.60 -23.77 9.86
C ASP A 303 -17.76 -22.38 9.21
N THR A 304 -17.85 -22.32 7.87
CA THR A 304 -18.12 -21.06 7.15
C THR A 304 -19.43 -20.41 7.60
N LYS A 305 -20.52 -21.19 7.72
CA LYS A 305 -21.81 -20.68 8.21
C LYS A 305 -21.71 -20.17 9.64
N ARG A 306 -21.01 -20.92 10.50
CA ARG A 306 -20.79 -20.56 11.90
C ARG A 306 -20.11 -19.19 12.00
N VAL A 307 -19.04 -18.96 11.23
CA VAL A 307 -18.32 -17.67 11.21
C VAL A 307 -19.24 -16.53 10.74
N LEU A 308 -19.99 -16.72 9.66
CA LEU A 308 -20.90 -15.69 9.13
C LEU A 308 -22.03 -15.34 10.11
N LEU A 309 -22.67 -16.34 10.73
CA LEU A 309 -23.73 -16.12 11.72
C LEU A 309 -23.21 -15.38 12.95
N LYS A 310 -22.02 -15.76 13.44
CA LYS A 310 -21.41 -15.08 14.58
C LYS A 310 -20.99 -13.64 14.24
N GLY A 311 -20.52 -13.39 13.01
CA GLY A 311 -20.29 -12.02 12.52
C GLY A 311 -21.57 -11.18 12.52
N ILE A 312 -22.70 -11.76 12.11
CA ILE A 312 -24.02 -11.11 12.20
C ILE A 312 -24.40 -10.81 13.66
N ASP A 313 -24.15 -11.74 14.58
CA ASP A 313 -24.46 -11.52 15.99
C ASP A 313 -23.64 -10.39 16.62
N LEU A 314 -22.38 -10.19 16.21
CA LEU A 314 -21.59 -9.01 16.57
C LEU A 314 -22.26 -7.71 16.11
N PHE A 315 -22.81 -7.67 14.90
CA PHE A 315 -23.56 -6.49 14.43
C PHE A 315 -24.81 -6.21 15.25
N LYS A 316 -25.51 -7.24 15.72
CA LYS A 316 -26.73 -7.07 16.54
C LYS A 316 -26.45 -6.36 17.87
N LEU A 317 -25.21 -6.33 18.35
CA LEU A 317 -24.84 -5.61 19.58
C LEU A 317 -25.24 -4.12 19.52
N ARG A 318 -25.21 -3.50 18.34
CA ARG A 318 -25.61 -2.09 18.18
C ARG A 318 -27.05 -1.80 18.58
N TYR A 319 -27.91 -2.81 18.52
CA TYR A 319 -29.35 -2.69 18.81
C TYR A 319 -29.72 -3.18 20.21
N LYS A 320 -28.73 -3.58 21.00
CA LYS A 320 -28.89 -3.96 22.40
C LYS A 320 -28.72 -2.76 23.29
N THR A 321 -29.35 -2.79 24.45
CA THR A 321 -29.04 -1.84 25.52
C THR A 321 -27.61 -2.04 26.02
N ASP A 322 -27.01 -1.00 26.58
CA ASP A 322 -25.62 -1.06 27.05
C ASP A 322 -25.35 -2.25 28.00
N PRO A 323 -26.19 -2.55 29.01
CA PRO A 323 -25.99 -3.76 29.84
C PRO A 323 -26.05 -5.07 29.05
N GLU A 324 -26.95 -5.19 28.07
CA GLU A 324 -27.08 -6.39 27.24
C GLU A 324 -25.88 -6.58 26.31
N LYS A 325 -25.25 -5.49 25.84
CA LYS A 325 -24.02 -5.56 25.03
C LYS A 325 -22.89 -6.24 25.80
N VAL A 326 -22.75 -5.95 27.09
CA VAL A 326 -21.69 -6.54 27.94
C VAL A 326 -21.79 -8.05 27.97
N GLU A 327 -22.99 -8.60 28.16
CA GLU A 327 -23.16 -10.06 28.19
C GLU A 327 -23.04 -10.67 26.80
N ALA A 328 -23.56 -9.98 25.78
CA ALA A 328 -23.56 -10.49 24.42
C ALA A 328 -22.17 -10.50 23.76
N ILE A 329 -21.23 -9.62 24.16
CA ILE A 329 -19.87 -9.61 23.56
C ILE A 329 -18.96 -10.73 24.10
N LYS A 330 -19.23 -11.26 25.30
CA LYS A 330 -18.32 -12.22 25.97
C LYS A 330 -18.04 -13.50 25.16
N PRO A 331 -19.03 -14.15 24.52
CA PRO A 331 -18.76 -15.36 23.74
C PRO A 331 -17.78 -15.12 22.59
N PHE A 332 -17.81 -13.94 21.96
CA PHE A 332 -16.89 -13.60 20.87
C PHE A 332 -15.47 -13.34 21.37
N LEU A 333 -15.32 -12.76 22.55
CA LEU A 333 -14.02 -12.63 23.21
C LEU A 333 -13.45 -13.98 23.67
N SER A 334 -14.24 -15.06 23.68
CA SER A 334 -13.78 -16.41 24.01
C SER A 334 -13.60 -17.29 22.77
N ASP A 335 -13.66 -16.71 21.57
CA ASP A 335 -13.58 -17.41 20.30
C ASP A 335 -12.35 -16.91 19.51
N SER A 336 -11.41 -17.80 19.21
CA SER A 336 -10.18 -17.43 18.49
C SER A 336 -10.43 -16.85 17.10
N GLU A 337 -11.51 -17.27 16.43
CA GLU A 337 -11.83 -16.83 15.06
C GLU A 337 -12.43 -15.42 15.00
N LEU A 338 -12.96 -14.93 16.12
CA LEU A 338 -13.74 -13.67 16.18
C LEU A 338 -13.23 -12.69 17.22
N TYR A 339 -12.19 -13.07 17.93
CA TYR A 339 -11.62 -12.30 19.02
C TYR A 339 -11.27 -10.87 18.57
N PHE A 340 -10.57 -10.73 17.44
CA PHE A 340 -10.12 -9.41 16.95
C PHE A 340 -11.25 -8.59 16.32
N GLU A 341 -12.23 -9.23 15.70
CA GLU A 341 -13.47 -8.59 15.23
C GLU A 341 -14.28 -8.04 16.41
N ALA A 342 -14.31 -8.77 17.53
CA ALA A 342 -14.89 -8.30 18.77
C ALA A 342 -14.12 -7.10 19.33
N LEU A 343 -12.78 -7.10 19.31
CA LEU A 343 -11.98 -5.94 19.73
C LEU A 343 -12.29 -4.68 18.90
N GLU A 344 -12.36 -4.81 17.57
CA GLU A 344 -12.73 -3.71 16.68
C GLU A 344 -14.15 -3.18 16.95
N THR A 345 -15.07 -4.08 17.30
CA THR A 345 -16.45 -3.72 17.68
C THR A 345 -16.46 -2.97 19.01
N ILE A 346 -15.73 -3.46 20.02
CA ILE A 346 -15.60 -2.82 21.34
C ILE A 346 -14.96 -1.43 21.19
N LYS A 347 -13.88 -1.30 20.42
CA LYS A 347 -13.15 -0.03 20.23
C LYS A 347 -14.02 1.07 19.62
N LYS A 348 -15.01 0.71 18.78
CA LYS A 348 -15.97 1.64 18.17
C LYS A 348 -17.14 2.00 19.08
N ASP A 349 -17.44 1.18 20.09
CA ASP A 349 -18.51 1.43 21.06
C ASP A 349 -17.93 1.97 22.36
N LYS A 350 -18.10 3.28 22.60
CA LYS A 350 -17.56 3.96 23.78
C LYS A 350 -17.92 3.27 25.09
N PHE A 351 -19.17 2.80 25.23
CA PHE A 351 -19.61 2.17 26.46
C PHE A 351 -18.88 0.84 26.70
N LEU A 352 -18.76 -0.01 25.67
CA LEU A 352 -18.03 -1.27 25.78
C LEU A 352 -16.53 -1.05 26.01
N PHE A 353 -15.94 -0.07 25.32
CA PHE A 353 -14.52 0.25 25.47
C PHE A 353 -14.19 0.75 26.87
N GLU A 354 -15.03 1.61 27.46
CA GLU A 354 -14.81 2.15 28.81
C GLU A 354 -15.12 1.10 29.90
N ASN A 355 -15.84 0.02 29.58
CA ASN A 355 -16.27 -0.98 30.54
C ASN A 355 -15.10 -1.83 31.10
N GLU A 356 -14.88 -1.74 32.41
CA GLU A 356 -13.84 -2.48 33.13
C GLU A 356 -13.95 -4.00 32.98
N THR A 357 -15.16 -4.56 33.04
CA THR A 357 -15.35 -6.02 32.90
C THR A 357 -14.91 -6.49 31.52
N ILE A 358 -15.21 -5.73 30.47
CA ILE A 358 -14.80 -6.06 29.11
C ILE A 358 -13.29 -5.96 28.95
N LYS A 359 -12.64 -4.89 29.41
CA LYS A 359 -11.17 -4.76 29.37
C LYS A 359 -10.45 -5.89 30.09
N ASN A 360 -10.96 -6.33 31.25
CA ASN A 360 -10.40 -7.48 31.97
C ASN A 360 -10.58 -8.79 31.17
N LEU A 361 -11.73 -8.98 30.52
CA LEU A 361 -12.02 -10.16 29.69
C LEU A 361 -11.14 -10.23 28.45
N VAL A 362 -10.87 -9.09 27.79
CA VAL A 362 -9.99 -9.01 26.62
C VAL A 362 -8.63 -9.63 26.94
N LEU A 363 -7.91 -9.15 27.95
CA LEU A 363 -6.60 -9.72 28.34
C LEU A 363 -6.69 -11.18 28.79
N SER A 364 -7.62 -11.50 29.70
CA SER A 364 -7.70 -12.86 30.25
C SER A 364 -8.07 -13.91 29.21
N ASN A 365 -8.81 -13.55 28.16
CA ASN A 365 -9.11 -14.47 27.07
C ASN A 365 -8.01 -14.49 26.00
N PHE A 366 -7.27 -13.40 25.79
CA PHE A 366 -6.10 -13.41 24.90
C PHE A 366 -5.13 -14.53 25.29
N GLU A 367 -4.82 -14.61 26.58
CA GLU A 367 -3.96 -15.68 27.13
C GLU A 367 -4.59 -17.07 26.97
N LYS A 368 -5.87 -17.23 27.31
CA LYS A 368 -6.56 -18.54 27.22
C LYS A 368 -6.65 -19.08 25.79
N LEU A 369 -6.80 -18.18 24.82
CA LEU A 369 -6.85 -18.53 23.41
C LEU A 369 -5.46 -18.87 22.86
N GLY A 370 -4.40 -18.59 23.60
CA GLY A 370 -3.05 -19.04 23.30
C GLY A 370 -2.42 -18.35 22.10
N PHE A 371 -2.80 -17.10 21.80
CA PHE A 371 -2.14 -16.32 20.75
C PHE A 371 -0.66 -16.08 21.11
N GLN A 372 0.26 -16.59 20.29
CA GLN A 372 1.72 -16.47 20.52
C GLN A 372 2.41 -15.47 19.57
N ASP A 373 1.84 -15.20 18.40
CA ASP A 373 2.43 -14.38 17.35
C ASP A 373 2.50 -12.87 17.70
N ASP A 374 3.59 -12.20 17.32
CA ASP A 374 3.80 -10.75 17.48
C ASP A 374 2.70 -9.91 16.82
N TYR A 375 2.16 -10.37 15.69
CA TYR A 375 1.03 -9.73 15.03
C TYR A 375 -0.22 -9.65 15.93
N TYR A 376 -0.50 -10.71 16.69
CA TYR A 376 -1.66 -10.75 17.58
C TYR A 376 -1.46 -9.88 18.82
N SER A 377 -0.24 -9.87 19.36
CA SER A 377 0.12 -9.01 20.48
C SER A 377 0.05 -7.54 20.08
N GLN A 378 0.57 -7.15 18.90
CA GLN A 378 0.47 -5.78 18.40
C GLN A 378 -0.99 -5.33 18.23
N LYS A 379 -1.87 -6.18 17.68
CA LYS A 379 -3.31 -5.86 17.60
C LYS A 379 -3.96 -5.64 18.96
N LEU A 380 -3.55 -6.40 19.97
CA LEU A 380 -4.01 -6.23 21.34
C LEU A 380 -3.51 -4.90 21.93
N ILE A 381 -2.23 -4.56 21.70
CA ILE A 381 -1.67 -3.27 22.15
C ILE A 381 -2.36 -2.10 21.46
N ASP A 382 -2.60 -2.18 20.15
CA ASP A 382 -3.36 -1.19 19.38
C ASP A 382 -4.77 -0.95 19.94
N PHE A 383 -5.39 -1.99 20.52
CA PHE A 383 -6.69 -1.86 21.19
C PHE A 383 -6.58 -0.99 22.46
N TYR A 384 -5.49 -1.11 23.22
CA TYR A 384 -5.23 -0.36 24.46
C TYR A 384 -4.48 0.97 24.26
N LYS A 385 -4.10 1.31 23.02
CA LYS A 385 -3.40 2.54 22.68
C LYS A 385 -4.08 3.78 23.25
N GLY A 386 -3.32 4.63 23.92
CA GLY A 386 -3.80 5.87 24.55
C GLY A 386 -4.30 5.73 25.99
N LEU A 387 -4.30 4.53 26.58
CA LEU A 387 -4.51 4.38 28.02
C LEU A 387 -3.29 4.84 28.82
N GLU A 388 -3.50 5.23 30.08
CA GLU A 388 -2.39 5.49 31.01
C GLU A 388 -1.60 4.21 31.28
N LYS A 389 -0.27 4.29 31.20
CA LYS A 389 0.66 3.17 31.44
C LYS A 389 0.37 2.42 32.74
N ALA A 390 0.22 3.13 33.85
CA ALA A 390 -0.03 2.50 35.14
C ALA A 390 -1.33 1.69 35.15
N TYR A 391 -2.35 2.17 34.43
CA TYR A 391 -3.63 1.48 34.31
C TYR A 391 -3.52 0.22 33.45
N PHE A 392 -2.86 0.27 32.29
CA PHE A 392 -2.61 -0.93 31.47
C PHE A 392 -1.78 -1.96 32.25
N TYR A 393 -0.77 -1.53 32.99
CA TYR A 393 0.10 -2.41 33.77
C TYR A 393 -0.71 -3.17 34.83
N ASN A 394 -1.57 -2.46 35.57
CA ASN A 394 -2.48 -3.06 36.53
C ASN A 394 -3.45 -4.05 35.87
N LEU A 395 -3.95 -3.76 34.67
CA LEU A 395 -4.79 -4.68 33.91
C LEU A 395 -4.02 -5.95 33.52
N ALA A 396 -2.81 -5.82 32.99
CA ALA A 396 -1.95 -6.95 32.63
C ALA A 396 -1.60 -7.81 33.86
N ASP A 397 -1.21 -7.18 34.97
CA ASP A 397 -0.88 -7.85 36.23
C ASP A 397 -2.05 -8.66 36.80
N LYS A 398 -3.26 -8.13 36.66
CA LYS A 398 -4.48 -8.75 37.19
C LYS A 398 -5.00 -9.89 36.31
N ASN A 399 -4.87 -9.78 34.98
CA ASN A 399 -5.61 -10.64 34.05
C ASN A 399 -4.74 -11.63 33.27
N ILE A 400 -3.42 -11.46 33.23
CA ILE A 400 -2.47 -12.38 32.57
C ILE A 400 -1.70 -13.16 33.64
N GLN A 401 -1.77 -14.49 33.58
CA GLN A 401 -1.09 -15.39 34.51
C GLN A 401 0.36 -15.67 34.10
N SER A 402 0.61 -15.79 32.80
CA SER A 402 1.92 -16.03 32.19
C SER A 402 2.81 -14.81 32.38
N GLU A 403 3.81 -14.96 33.24
CA GLU A 403 4.80 -13.91 33.47
C GLU A 403 5.56 -13.52 32.19
N PRO A 404 5.98 -14.46 31.32
CA PRO A 404 6.58 -14.11 30.02
C PRO A 404 5.67 -13.25 29.14
N LEU A 405 4.40 -13.64 29.00
CA LEU A 405 3.43 -12.88 28.18
C LEU A 405 3.18 -11.49 28.76
N LYS A 406 3.05 -11.40 30.08
CA LYS A 406 2.85 -10.12 30.78
C LYS A 406 4.04 -9.17 30.57
N ILE A 407 5.27 -9.66 30.70
CA ILE A 407 6.48 -8.87 30.45
C ILE A 407 6.50 -8.38 29.01
N ARG A 408 6.21 -9.27 28.05
CA ARG A 408 6.15 -8.94 26.63
C ARG A 408 5.11 -7.86 26.31
N LEU A 409 3.85 -8.05 26.72
CA LEU A 409 2.78 -7.07 26.47
C LEU A 409 3.07 -5.70 27.11
N LYS A 410 3.65 -5.68 28.32
CA LYS A 410 4.09 -4.42 28.95
C LYS A 410 5.19 -3.73 28.16
N LYS A 411 6.17 -4.49 27.65
CA LYS A 411 7.25 -3.97 26.80
C LYS A 411 6.70 -3.41 25.49
N GLU A 412 5.84 -4.14 24.78
CA GLU A 412 5.22 -3.70 23.54
C GLU A 412 4.35 -2.45 23.76
N PHE A 413 3.58 -2.40 24.84
CA PHE A 413 2.81 -1.21 25.21
C PHE A 413 3.69 0.00 25.47
N ASP A 414 4.82 -0.18 26.17
CA ASP A 414 5.79 0.89 26.39
C ASP A 414 6.39 1.38 25.08
N ILE A 415 6.67 0.49 24.12
CA ILE A 415 7.20 0.85 22.81
C ILE A 415 6.17 1.66 22.00
N ASP A 416 4.91 1.20 21.89
CA ASP A 416 3.88 1.87 21.08
C ASP A 416 3.42 3.23 21.66
N ASN A 417 3.65 3.47 22.96
CA ASN A 417 3.33 4.76 23.60
C ASN A 417 4.53 5.70 23.73
N LYS A 418 5.71 5.35 23.21
CA LYS A 418 6.85 6.27 23.17
C LYS A 418 6.54 7.46 22.27
N THR A 419 6.93 8.64 22.74
CA THR A 419 6.90 9.86 21.94
C THR A 419 8.08 9.92 20.97
N PHE A 420 7.94 10.68 19.90
CA PHE A 420 9.04 11.01 18.98
C PHE A 420 10.29 11.49 19.74
N GLU A 421 10.13 12.38 20.73
CA GLU A 421 11.25 12.90 21.52
C GLU A 421 11.98 11.80 22.31
N GLU A 422 11.25 10.86 22.90
CA GLU A 422 11.83 9.72 23.61
C GLU A 422 12.59 8.79 22.64
N ILE A 423 12.02 8.51 21.47
CA ILE A 423 12.65 7.66 20.46
C ILE A 423 13.92 8.32 19.93
N ASN A 424 13.85 9.60 19.57
CA ASN A 424 14.98 10.36 19.06
C ASN A 424 16.13 10.43 20.09
N ASN A 425 15.80 10.66 21.37
CA ASN A 425 16.77 10.61 22.45
C ASN A 425 17.39 9.22 22.61
N ASP A 426 16.60 8.16 22.52
CA ASP A 426 17.09 6.79 22.59
C ASP A 426 18.06 6.46 21.46
N LEU A 427 17.73 6.82 20.21
CA LEU A 427 18.61 6.63 19.05
C LEU A 427 19.94 7.36 19.25
N HIS A 428 19.91 8.58 19.77
CA HIS A 428 21.11 9.36 20.04
C HIS A 428 21.95 8.76 21.18
N MET A 429 21.30 8.37 22.29
CA MET A 429 21.97 7.81 23.47
C MET A 429 22.57 6.42 23.22
N ILE A 430 21.94 5.58 22.40
CA ILE A 430 22.51 4.31 21.94
C ILE A 430 23.70 4.58 20.99
N GLY A 431 23.76 5.77 20.38
CA GLY A 431 24.78 6.15 19.41
C GLY A 431 24.49 5.61 18.01
N ILE A 432 23.22 5.29 17.73
CA ILE A 432 22.72 4.94 16.39
C ILE A 432 22.80 6.17 15.48
N ILE A 433 22.46 7.35 16.02
CA ILE A 433 22.63 8.63 15.35
C ILE A 433 23.57 9.54 16.14
N ASP A 434 24.45 10.24 15.43
CA ASP A 434 25.43 11.15 16.04
C ASP A 434 24.78 12.42 16.59
N ARG A 435 23.59 12.77 16.10
CA ARG A 435 22.83 13.96 16.50
C ARG A 435 21.33 13.64 16.49
N PRO A 436 20.54 14.26 17.38
CA PRO A 436 19.08 14.15 17.32
C PRO A 436 18.53 14.57 15.96
N ILE A 437 17.47 13.90 15.53
CA ILE A 437 16.68 14.23 14.34
C ILE A 437 16.21 15.68 14.44
N SER A 438 16.48 16.45 13.39
CA SER A 438 16.12 17.87 13.27
C SER A 438 14.77 18.08 12.61
N GLN A 439 14.16 19.25 12.82
CA GLN A 439 12.91 19.63 12.14
C GLN A 439 13.06 19.64 10.61
N GLU A 440 14.22 20.05 10.10
CA GLU A 440 14.51 20.04 8.66
C GLU A 440 14.42 18.63 8.08
N GLN A 441 14.96 17.61 8.77
CA GLN A 441 14.85 16.22 8.35
C GLN A 441 13.39 15.74 8.35
N ILE A 442 12.58 16.15 9.33
CA ILE A 442 11.15 15.82 9.39
C ILE A 442 10.40 16.44 8.20
N GLU A 443 10.67 17.72 7.88
CA GLU A 443 10.02 18.39 6.75
C GLU A 443 10.44 17.82 5.40
N ILE A 444 11.69 17.36 5.25
CA ILE A 444 12.14 16.62 4.06
C ILE A 444 11.43 15.26 4.00
N TYR A 445 11.29 14.57 5.11
CA TYR A 445 10.63 13.26 5.17
C TYR A 445 9.16 13.33 4.74
N LYS A 446 8.42 14.33 5.22
CA LYS A 446 7.01 14.56 4.85
C LYS A 446 6.76 14.80 3.36
N GLN A 447 7.81 15.08 2.58
CA GLN A 447 7.72 15.25 1.13
C GLN A 447 7.85 13.92 0.37
N LYS A 448 8.16 12.80 1.05
CA LYS A 448 8.18 11.46 0.43
C LYS A 448 6.74 11.01 0.13
N GLU A 449 6.56 10.38 -1.03
CA GLU A 449 5.27 9.83 -1.52
C GLU A 449 4.62 8.88 -0.49
N PHE A 450 5.43 8.12 0.24
CA PHE A 450 4.98 7.14 1.24
C PHE A 450 5.42 7.49 2.66
N ALA A 451 5.53 8.78 2.99
CA ALA A 451 5.82 9.20 4.35
C ALA A 451 4.75 8.69 5.32
N ASN A 452 5.17 8.08 6.43
CA ASN A 452 4.26 7.73 7.51
C ASN A 452 4.00 8.96 8.39
N ASP A 453 2.73 9.30 8.60
CA ASP A 453 2.33 10.44 9.42
C ASP A 453 2.63 10.23 10.92
N ASP A 454 2.81 8.99 11.35
CA ASP A 454 3.11 8.66 12.75
C ASP A 454 4.60 8.80 13.07
N LEU A 455 4.97 9.98 13.58
CA LEU A 455 6.32 10.28 14.08
C LEU A 455 6.66 9.53 15.39
N ASN A 456 5.68 8.95 16.08
CA ASN A 456 5.91 8.17 17.30
C ASN A 456 6.26 6.71 17.00
N SER A 457 6.47 6.35 15.73
CA SER A 457 6.95 5.03 15.33
C SER A 457 8.48 5.00 15.25
N ILE A 458 9.09 3.95 15.81
CA ILE A 458 10.52 3.69 15.67
C ILE A 458 10.93 3.56 14.18
N HIS A 459 10.14 2.88 13.36
CA HIS A 459 10.43 2.74 11.93
C HIS A 459 10.46 4.08 11.21
N THR A 460 9.51 4.98 11.53
CA THR A 460 9.51 6.35 11.01
C THR A 460 10.77 7.12 11.42
N CYS A 461 11.16 7.04 12.69
CA CYS A 461 12.38 7.70 13.19
C CYS A 461 13.66 7.17 12.52
N LEU A 462 13.77 5.87 12.30
CA LEU A 462 14.91 5.23 11.61
C LEU A 462 15.00 5.65 10.13
N ASP A 463 13.85 5.79 9.45
CA ASP A 463 13.80 6.26 8.06
C ASP A 463 14.14 7.75 7.95
N ILE A 464 13.62 8.60 8.85
CA ILE A 464 13.99 10.03 8.92
C ILE A 464 15.51 10.18 9.16
N ALA A 465 16.07 9.34 10.03
CA ALA A 465 17.50 9.28 10.30
C ALA A 465 18.33 8.71 9.15
N LYS A 466 17.70 8.15 8.10
CA LYS A 466 18.33 7.49 6.95
C LYS A 466 19.32 6.40 7.36
N ILE A 467 18.88 5.52 8.25
CA ILE A 467 19.67 4.38 8.74
C ILE A 467 18.94 3.04 8.58
N SER A 468 17.75 3.07 7.97
CA SER A 468 16.96 1.88 7.70
C SER A 468 16.43 1.87 6.28
N LEU A 469 16.28 0.68 5.71
CA LEU A 469 15.68 0.45 4.41
C LEU A 469 14.66 -0.67 4.51
N ALA A 470 13.41 -0.38 4.13
CA ALA A 470 12.34 -1.37 4.00
C ALA A 470 11.91 -1.43 2.53
N PHE A 471 11.78 -2.63 1.97
CA PHE A 471 11.35 -2.84 0.59
C PHE A 471 10.70 -4.21 0.42
N ASP A 472 9.87 -4.36 -0.62
CA ASP A 472 9.35 -5.67 -1.03
C ASP A 472 10.42 -6.44 -1.79
N VAL A 473 10.63 -7.71 -1.45
CA VAL A 473 11.58 -8.59 -2.15
C VAL A 473 11.04 -8.96 -3.54
N GLU A 474 9.72 -8.86 -3.76
CA GLU A 474 9.07 -8.95 -5.07
C GLU A 474 9.16 -7.58 -5.79
N ALA A 475 10.13 -7.41 -6.68
CA ALA A 475 10.38 -6.17 -7.42
C ALA A 475 9.29 -5.84 -8.45
N SER A 476 8.37 -6.78 -8.73
CA SER A 476 7.30 -6.66 -9.74
C SER A 476 7.82 -6.32 -11.16
N THR A 477 9.10 -6.54 -11.43
CA THR A 477 9.76 -6.18 -12.69
C THR A 477 10.79 -7.24 -13.09
N ILE A 478 10.94 -7.44 -14.40
CA ILE A 478 11.97 -8.32 -14.98
C ILE A 478 12.69 -7.54 -16.09
N PRO A 479 14.01 -7.29 -15.99
CA PRO A 479 14.88 -7.67 -14.86
C PRO A 479 14.56 -6.89 -13.58
N VAL A 480 14.78 -7.53 -12.43
CA VAL A 480 14.83 -6.85 -11.12
C VAL A 480 15.97 -5.82 -11.11
N ASP A 481 15.78 -4.69 -10.42
CA ASP A 481 16.60 -3.48 -10.49
C ASP A 481 17.67 -3.39 -9.38
N TYR A 482 18.59 -4.36 -9.35
CA TYR A 482 19.71 -4.41 -8.38
C TYR A 482 20.56 -3.12 -8.32
N ASP A 483 20.64 -2.33 -9.40
CA ASP A 483 21.34 -1.04 -9.40
C ASP A 483 20.63 0.01 -8.54
N VAL A 484 19.29 0.01 -8.54
CA VAL A 484 18.47 0.86 -7.67
C VAL A 484 18.58 0.39 -6.22
N LEU A 485 18.42 -0.92 -5.98
CA LEU A 485 18.53 -1.50 -4.64
C LEU A 485 19.88 -1.17 -3.97
N LEU A 486 21.00 -1.33 -4.70
CA LEU A 486 22.32 -0.98 -4.16
C LEU A 486 22.47 0.52 -3.87
N ALA A 487 21.86 1.38 -4.67
CA ALA A 487 21.85 2.82 -4.42
C ALA A 487 21.07 3.15 -3.13
N ASP A 488 19.96 2.47 -2.88
CA ASP A 488 19.16 2.64 -1.66
C ASP A 488 19.93 2.20 -0.42
N PHE A 489 20.61 1.04 -0.46
CA PHE A 489 21.52 0.61 0.61
C PHE A 489 22.66 1.61 0.85
N ALA A 490 23.27 2.14 -0.21
CA ALA A 490 24.29 3.18 -0.08
C ALA A 490 23.71 4.47 0.54
N SER A 491 22.46 4.81 0.25
CA SER A 491 21.81 6.03 0.75
C SER A 491 21.61 6.01 2.27
N ILE A 492 21.31 4.85 2.86
CA ILE A 492 21.13 4.68 4.31
C ILE A 492 22.46 4.56 5.07
N SER A 493 23.59 4.61 4.37
CA SER A 493 24.92 4.58 4.99
C SER A 493 25.38 5.94 5.53
N ASN A 494 24.54 6.97 5.42
CA ASN A 494 24.88 8.37 5.71
C ASN A 494 26.18 8.82 5.02
N HIS A 495 26.30 8.50 3.73
CA HIS A 495 27.47 8.77 2.86
C HIS A 495 28.77 8.04 3.21
N LYS A 496 28.81 7.16 4.22
CA LYS A 496 29.99 6.32 4.53
C LYS A 496 30.32 5.38 3.38
N ILE A 497 29.31 4.93 2.66
CA ILE A 497 29.44 4.20 1.40
C ILE A 497 28.97 5.12 0.27
N SER A 498 29.93 5.71 -0.44
CA SER A 498 29.67 6.66 -1.53
C SER A 498 30.61 6.44 -2.71
N GLY A 499 30.21 6.93 -3.89
CA GLY A 499 31.01 6.76 -5.12
C GLY A 499 30.94 5.36 -5.75
N ILE A 500 29.92 4.57 -5.38
CA ILE A 500 29.60 3.31 -6.07
C ILE A 500 29.18 3.63 -7.50
N LYS A 501 29.68 2.85 -8.46
CA LYS A 501 29.13 2.77 -9.81
C LYS A 501 28.69 1.35 -10.07
N SER A 502 27.48 1.16 -10.57
CA SER A 502 26.96 -0.18 -10.85
C SER A 502 26.32 -0.25 -12.24
N TYR A 503 26.25 -1.46 -12.79
CA TYR A 503 25.56 -1.73 -14.04
C TYR A 503 25.05 -3.17 -14.06
N LEU A 504 23.75 -3.32 -14.29
CA LEU A 504 23.10 -4.61 -14.47
C LEU A 504 23.09 -5.01 -15.95
N GLN A 505 23.59 -6.21 -16.23
CA GLN A 505 23.39 -6.88 -17.51
C GLN A 505 22.28 -7.91 -17.37
N PHE A 506 21.38 -7.95 -18.36
CA PHE A 506 20.25 -8.87 -18.37
C PHE A 506 19.93 -9.40 -19.78
N LYS A 507 19.81 -10.73 -19.90
CA LYS A 507 19.36 -11.44 -21.11
C LYS A 507 18.16 -12.28 -20.75
N TRP A 508 17.11 -12.21 -21.54
CA TRP A 508 16.07 -13.23 -21.51
C TRP A 508 16.44 -14.39 -22.43
N ASN A 509 16.34 -15.62 -21.93
CA ASN A 509 16.40 -16.83 -22.75
C ASN A 509 14.97 -17.38 -22.89
N GLU A 510 14.39 -17.21 -24.09
CA GLU A 510 13.04 -17.68 -24.40
C GLU A 510 12.93 -19.21 -24.34
N ASP A 511 13.97 -19.96 -24.74
CA ASP A 511 13.94 -21.43 -24.79
C ASP A 511 13.88 -22.06 -23.39
N GLU A 512 14.52 -21.42 -22.42
CA GLU A 512 14.58 -21.88 -21.02
C GLU A 512 13.58 -21.13 -20.13
N ASN A 513 12.88 -20.12 -20.68
CA ASN A 513 12.04 -19.18 -19.95
C ASN A 513 12.75 -18.63 -18.70
N LYS A 514 14.01 -18.22 -18.87
CA LYS A 514 14.90 -17.83 -17.77
C LYS A 514 15.68 -16.55 -18.09
N GLY A 515 15.79 -15.67 -17.11
CA GLY A 515 16.65 -14.50 -17.08
C GLY A 515 18.10 -14.84 -16.73
N TYR A 516 19.04 -14.20 -17.42
CA TYR A 516 20.47 -14.27 -17.14
C TYR A 516 20.97 -12.91 -16.70
N TYR A 517 21.36 -12.83 -15.44
CA TYR A 517 21.79 -11.61 -14.79
C TYR A 517 23.30 -11.58 -14.60
N GLN A 518 23.91 -10.40 -14.76
CA GLN A 518 25.26 -10.14 -14.29
C GLN A 518 25.32 -8.69 -13.78
N PHE A 519 25.46 -8.55 -12.47
CA PHE A 519 25.53 -7.26 -11.81
C PHE A 519 26.98 -6.89 -11.51
N LEU A 520 27.42 -5.75 -12.05
CA LEU A 520 28.79 -5.26 -11.95
C LEU A 520 28.81 -4.05 -11.04
N VAL A 521 29.74 -4.02 -10.10
CA VAL A 521 29.88 -2.92 -9.14
C VAL A 521 31.34 -2.50 -9.05
N HIS A 522 31.62 -1.21 -9.16
CA HIS A 522 32.92 -0.61 -8.89
C HIS A 522 32.84 0.23 -7.63
N TYR A 523 33.75 0.00 -6.69
CA TYR A 523 33.90 0.79 -5.47
C TYR A 523 35.38 0.88 -5.08
N LYS A 524 35.85 2.10 -4.82
CA LYS A 524 37.28 2.40 -4.54
C LYS A 524 38.22 1.76 -5.58
N ASN A 525 39.02 0.78 -5.16
CA ASN A 525 40.03 0.11 -5.98
C ASN A 525 39.61 -1.31 -6.38
N ASN A 526 38.34 -1.67 -6.16
CA ASN A 526 37.81 -3.01 -6.36
C ASN A 526 36.64 -3.00 -7.35
N CYS A 527 36.46 -4.13 -8.01
CA CYS A 527 35.25 -4.44 -8.76
C CYS A 527 34.64 -5.73 -8.21
N TYR A 528 33.33 -5.76 -8.10
CA TYR A 528 32.56 -6.93 -7.72
C TYR A 528 31.71 -7.36 -8.90
N VAL A 529 31.59 -8.67 -9.05
CA VAL A 529 30.68 -9.28 -10.00
C VAL A 529 29.77 -10.19 -9.21
N MET A 530 28.48 -9.94 -9.33
CA MET A 530 27.42 -10.74 -8.76
C MET A 530 26.66 -11.40 -9.90
N ILE A 531 26.45 -12.71 -9.79
CA ILE A 531 25.61 -13.48 -10.71
C ILE A 531 24.49 -14.09 -9.85
N PRO A 532 23.35 -13.40 -9.72
CA PRO A 532 22.24 -13.87 -8.91
C PRO A 532 21.50 -15.02 -9.60
N GLU A 533 20.76 -15.79 -8.81
CA GLU A 533 19.76 -16.71 -9.32
C GLU A 533 18.57 -15.96 -9.93
N ASP A 534 17.94 -16.55 -10.96
CA ASP A 534 16.70 -16.02 -11.52
C ASP A 534 15.51 -16.62 -10.79
N SER A 535 14.91 -15.80 -9.93
CA SER A 535 13.67 -16.10 -9.21
C SER A 535 12.48 -15.32 -9.78
N GLY A 536 12.53 -14.98 -11.07
CA GLY A 536 11.51 -14.17 -11.74
C GLY A 536 11.65 -12.70 -11.40
N ASP A 537 10.62 -12.11 -10.79
CA ASP A 537 10.58 -10.74 -10.31
C ASP A 537 11.02 -10.59 -8.85
N TRP A 538 11.56 -11.65 -8.24
CA TRP A 538 12.10 -11.63 -6.86
C TRP A 538 13.60 -11.37 -6.84
N TYR A 539 14.06 -10.57 -5.88
CA TYR A 539 15.49 -10.41 -5.61
C TYR A 539 16.10 -11.68 -5.00
N ASP A 540 17.21 -12.16 -5.55
CA ASP A 540 18.15 -13.06 -4.84
C ASP A 540 18.89 -12.29 -3.74
N MET A 541 18.24 -12.18 -2.58
CA MET A 541 18.77 -11.45 -1.42
C MET A 541 19.97 -12.13 -0.77
N GLU A 542 20.08 -13.46 -0.85
CA GLU A 542 21.23 -14.19 -0.30
C GLU A 542 22.52 -13.77 -1.01
N THR A 543 22.50 -13.76 -2.35
CA THR A 543 23.66 -13.37 -3.15
C THR A 543 23.91 -11.86 -3.05
N PHE A 544 22.86 -11.06 -2.96
CA PHE A 544 22.99 -9.62 -2.79
C PHE A 544 23.61 -9.24 -1.43
N ASN A 545 23.25 -9.92 -0.33
CA ASN A 545 23.86 -9.70 0.98
C ASN A 545 25.37 -10.01 0.97
N LYS A 546 25.79 -11.09 0.32
CA LYS A 546 27.22 -11.41 0.13
C LYS A 546 27.97 -10.30 -0.61
N LEU A 547 27.32 -9.63 -1.56
CA LEU A 547 27.88 -8.46 -2.25
C LEU A 547 28.02 -7.27 -1.30
N LEU A 548 26.98 -6.98 -0.50
CA LEU A 548 27.03 -5.89 0.49
C LEU A 548 28.14 -6.11 1.51
N ASP A 549 28.28 -7.31 2.07
CA ASP A 549 29.31 -7.65 3.04
C ASP A 549 30.72 -7.38 2.50
N LEU A 550 31.00 -7.79 1.25
CA LEU A 550 32.28 -7.53 0.60
C LEU A 550 32.56 -6.04 0.36
N ILE A 551 31.52 -5.26 0.02
CA ILE A 551 31.64 -3.81 -0.15
C ILE A 551 31.93 -3.16 1.21
N VAL A 552 31.21 -3.55 2.26
CA VAL A 552 31.38 -3.04 3.62
C VAL A 552 32.77 -3.39 4.16
N GLU A 553 33.25 -4.62 3.97
CA GLU A 553 34.61 -5.05 4.35
C GLU A 553 35.67 -4.09 3.76
N ASP A 554 35.54 -3.72 2.48
CA ASP A 554 36.47 -2.82 1.79
C ASP A 554 36.30 -1.33 2.18
N THR A 555 35.26 -0.98 2.94
CA THR A 555 35.13 0.36 3.51
C THR A 555 36.10 0.58 4.67
N GLY A 556 36.37 -0.47 5.46
CA GLY A 556 37.12 -0.42 6.73
C GLY A 556 36.37 0.25 7.88
N ILE A 557 35.05 0.43 7.77
CA ILE A 557 34.20 1.00 8.82
C ILE A 557 33.73 -0.10 9.79
N LYS A 558 33.14 0.29 10.92
CA LYS A 558 32.65 -0.67 11.93
C LYS A 558 31.19 -1.05 11.70
N GLU A 559 30.47 -0.22 10.98
CA GLU A 559 29.07 -0.38 10.66
C GLU A 559 28.85 -1.43 9.58
N ASN A 560 27.76 -2.18 9.70
CA ASN A 560 27.31 -3.12 8.68
C ASN A 560 25.79 -3.02 8.48
N PHE A 561 25.27 -3.69 7.46
CA PHE A 561 23.84 -3.87 7.23
C PHE A 561 23.36 -5.10 7.98
N TYR A 562 22.34 -4.92 8.83
CA TYR A 562 21.73 -5.98 9.60
C TYR A 562 20.29 -6.14 9.15
N SER A 563 19.92 -7.33 8.70
CA SER A 563 18.53 -7.65 8.46
C SER A 563 17.75 -7.71 9.78
N VAL A 564 16.47 -7.40 9.67
CA VAL A 564 15.46 -7.49 10.70
C VAL A 564 14.34 -8.32 10.09
N TYR A 565 13.96 -9.40 10.76
CA TYR A 565 12.91 -10.28 10.28
C TYR A 565 11.54 -9.61 10.42
N THR A 566 10.77 -9.64 9.34
CA THR A 566 9.47 -8.98 9.19
C THR A 566 8.30 -9.95 9.25
N GLY A 567 8.55 -11.26 9.09
CA GLY A 567 7.50 -12.30 9.05
C GLY A 567 6.77 -12.42 7.70
N ASP A 568 7.18 -11.68 6.67
CA ASP A 568 6.53 -11.67 5.36
C ASP A 568 7.53 -11.52 4.19
N GLN A 569 7.03 -11.15 3.00
CA GLN A 569 7.83 -10.96 1.78
C GLN A 569 8.63 -9.65 1.75
N THR A 570 8.54 -8.83 2.79
CA THR A 570 9.31 -7.58 2.88
C THR A 570 10.66 -7.82 3.55
N ALA A 571 11.67 -7.05 3.15
CA ALA A 571 12.95 -7.03 3.83
C ALA A 571 13.14 -5.71 4.56
N PHE A 572 13.61 -5.78 5.80
CA PHE A 572 13.95 -4.60 6.60
C PHE A 572 15.41 -4.67 7.05
N TYR A 573 16.19 -3.63 6.74
CA TYR A 573 17.61 -3.53 7.07
C TYR A 573 17.91 -2.31 7.90
N LEU A 574 18.86 -2.44 8.81
CA LEU A 574 19.42 -1.36 9.61
C LEU A 574 20.92 -1.22 9.33
N PHE A 575 21.42 0.00 9.29
CA PHE A 575 22.84 0.29 9.13
C PHE A 575 23.43 0.90 10.42
N GLY A 576 24.44 0.26 11.00
CA GLY A 576 25.07 0.72 12.24
C GLY A 576 26.11 -0.25 12.79
N GLU A 577 26.69 0.02 13.96
CA GLU A 577 27.64 -0.91 14.61
C GLU A 577 26.88 -2.06 15.29
N LYS A 578 27.38 -3.31 15.20
CA LYS A 578 26.74 -4.54 15.73
C LYS A 578 26.15 -4.36 17.13
N GLU A 579 26.97 -3.87 18.07
CA GLU A 579 26.58 -3.70 19.47
C GLU A 579 25.41 -2.71 19.64
N LYS A 580 25.43 -1.60 18.89
CA LYS A 580 24.38 -0.58 18.95
C LYS A 580 23.09 -1.06 18.32
N ILE A 581 23.19 -1.78 17.19
CA ILE A 581 22.04 -2.38 16.51
C ILE A 581 21.39 -3.44 17.40
N ASN A 582 22.18 -4.27 18.09
CA ASN A 582 21.64 -5.26 19.03
C ASN A 582 20.89 -4.59 20.20
N LEU A 583 21.46 -3.51 20.79
CA LEU A 583 20.77 -2.73 21.82
C LEU A 583 19.46 -2.11 21.32
N LEU A 584 19.45 -1.62 20.08
CA LEU A 584 18.25 -1.07 19.45
C LEU A 584 17.18 -2.16 19.24
N LYS A 585 17.57 -3.30 18.68
CA LYS A 585 16.71 -4.47 18.46
C LYS A 585 16.09 -4.96 19.77
N GLU A 586 16.89 -5.10 20.82
CA GLU A 586 16.43 -5.50 22.15
C GLU A 586 15.44 -4.49 22.72
N LYS A 587 15.78 -3.19 22.69
CA LYS A 587 14.97 -2.12 23.29
C LYS A 587 13.62 -1.93 22.61
N TYR A 588 13.57 -2.04 21.28
CA TYR A 588 12.38 -1.80 20.47
C TYR A 588 11.70 -3.07 19.97
N ASN A 589 12.19 -4.24 20.38
CA ASN A 589 11.64 -5.54 19.97
C ASN A 589 11.52 -5.69 18.44
N LEU A 590 12.58 -5.30 17.72
CA LEU A 590 12.53 -5.24 16.25
C LEU A 590 12.64 -6.62 15.59
N GLU A 591 13.19 -7.62 16.27
CA GLU A 591 13.22 -9.00 15.76
C GLU A 591 11.97 -9.73 16.25
N ALA A 592 11.19 -10.32 15.34
CA ALA A 592 10.12 -11.22 15.75
C ALA A 592 10.72 -12.43 16.49
N ASN A 593 10.08 -12.87 17.56
CA ASN A 593 10.53 -14.05 18.29
C ASN A 593 10.18 -15.31 17.49
N ASP A 594 10.99 -15.68 16.50
CA ASP A 594 10.95 -17.03 15.97
C ASP A 594 11.79 -17.93 16.89
N GLU A 595 11.10 -18.57 17.84
CA GLU A 595 11.59 -19.78 18.53
C GLU A 595 11.72 -20.99 17.56
N GLU A 596 11.64 -20.80 16.25
CA GLU A 596 11.94 -21.82 15.24
C GLU A 596 13.03 -21.37 14.26
N GLY A 597 14.27 -21.38 14.75
CA GLY A 597 15.41 -21.97 14.04
C GLY A 597 15.71 -21.53 12.61
N LEU A 598 16.41 -20.40 12.47
CA LEU A 598 17.58 -20.33 11.59
C LEU A 598 18.77 -19.84 12.41
N ASN A 599 19.27 -20.72 13.29
CA ASN A 599 20.65 -20.62 13.75
C ASN A 599 21.56 -20.70 12.52
N PHE A 600 22.01 -19.56 12.02
CA PHE A 600 23.34 -19.50 11.39
C PHE A 600 24.34 -19.62 12.54
N ASP A 601 24.64 -20.87 12.93
CA ASP A 601 25.74 -21.16 13.84
C ASP A 601 27.05 -20.63 13.23
N GLU A 602 27.46 -19.45 13.68
CA GLU A 602 28.87 -19.07 13.75
C GLU A 602 29.49 -19.90 14.88
N ASN A 603 29.88 -21.16 14.63
CA ASN A 603 30.93 -21.89 15.36
C ASN A 603 31.32 -23.20 14.65
N GLU A 604 32.58 -23.24 14.18
CA GLU A 604 33.56 -24.37 14.20
C GLU A 604 33.03 -25.80 13.91
N GLU A 605 33.36 -26.42 12.77
CA GLU A 605 34.68 -27.04 12.47
C GLU A 605 35.29 -26.70 11.10
#